data_AF-A0A1T4J315-F1
#
_entry.id   AF-A0A1T4J315-F1
#
_cell.length_a   1.000
_cell.length_b   1.000
_cell.length_c   1.000
_cell.angle_alpha   90.00
_cell.angle_beta   90.00
_cell.angle_gamma   90.00
#
_symmetry.space_group_name_H-M   'P 1'
#
loop_
_entity.id
_entity.type
_entity.pdbx_description
1 polymer ?
#
loop_
_entity_poly.entity_id
_entity_poly.type
_entity_poly.pdbx_seq_one_letter_code
_entity_poly.pdbx_strand_id
1 'polypeptide(L)' 'MKDFRYLEETIQLQLDPNLCIGCGNCVTVCPHRVFFLQDKKAEIRDRGG' A
#
# COMPACT_ATOMS: atom_id res chain seq x y z
N MET A 1 -22.08 -22.75 6.77
CA MET A 1 -21.34 -21.84 5.87
C MET A 1 -20.00 -21.60 6.52
N LYS A 2 -18.91 -22.10 5.92
CA LYS A 2 -17.60 -22.07 6.56
C LYS A 2 -17.00 -20.68 6.33
N ASP A 3 -16.69 -20.04 7.45
CA ASP A 3 -15.99 -18.78 7.60
C ASP A 3 -14.85 -18.63 6.59
N PHE A 4 -14.89 -17.54 5.82
CA PHE A 4 -13.76 -17.06 5.03
C PHE A 4 -12.65 -16.62 5.99
N ARG A 5 -11.86 -17.58 6.48
CA ARG A 5 -10.62 -17.31 7.22
C ARG A 5 -9.62 -16.70 6.24
N TYR A 6 -9.63 -15.38 6.12
CA TYR A 6 -8.56 -14.62 5.50
C TYR A 6 -7.31 -14.82 6.38
N LEU A 7 -6.36 -15.58 5.83
CA LEU A 7 -4.94 -15.72 6.18
C LEU A 7 -4.54 -15.15 7.55
N GLU A 8 -4.19 -16.05 8.48
CA GLU A 8 -3.84 -15.79 9.88
C GLU A 8 -2.53 -14.99 10.10
N GLU A 9 -1.97 -14.40 9.04
CA GLU A 9 -0.84 -13.49 9.12
C GLU A 9 -1.24 -12.20 8.39
N THR A 10 -1.48 -11.14 9.16
CA THR A 10 -1.77 -9.79 8.68
C THR A 10 -0.89 -9.46 7.47
N ILE A 11 -1.50 -9.32 6.29
CA ILE A 11 -0.82 -8.89 5.07
C ILE A 11 -0.29 -7.48 5.33
N GLN A 12 1.01 -7.35 5.59
CA GLN A 12 1.66 -6.07 5.81
C GLN A 12 2.04 -5.45 4.47
N LEU A 13 1.52 -4.24 4.21
CA LEU A 13 1.89 -3.46 3.04
C LEU A 13 3.33 -2.95 3.19
N GLN A 14 4.20 -3.28 2.24
CA GLN A 14 5.57 -2.79 2.18
C GLN A 14 5.83 -2.03 0.88
N LEU A 15 6.60 -0.94 0.98
CA LEU A 15 7.06 -0.15 -0.15
C LEU A 15 8.58 -0.03 -0.09
N ASP A 16 9.27 -0.46 -1.14
CA ASP A 16 10.69 -0.22 -1.30
C ASP A 16 10.90 1.09 -2.10
N PRO A 17 11.41 2.16 -1.47
CA PRO A 17 11.64 3.42 -2.14
C PRO A 17 12.75 3.34 -3.20
N ASN A 18 13.68 2.39 -3.12
CA ASN A 18 14.75 2.26 -4.12
C ASN A 18 14.21 1.77 -5.46
N LEU A 19 13.19 0.91 -5.43
CA LEU A 19 12.51 0.39 -6.63
C LEU A 19 11.41 1.33 -7.13
N CYS A 20 10.97 2.29 -6.32
CA CYS A 20 9.95 3.24 -6.71
C CYS A 20 10.46 4.22 -7.78
N ILE A 21 9.84 4.16 -8.96
CA ILE A 21 10.12 5.06 -10.10
C ILE A 21 9.25 6.32 -10.11
N GLY A 22 8.37 6.50 -9.12
CA GLY A 22 7.53 7.70 -9.03
C GLY A 22 6.35 7.76 -9.99
N CYS A 23 5.90 6.63 -10.55
CA CYS A 23 4.84 6.62 -11.56
C CYS A 23 3.45 7.03 -11.04
N GLY A 24 3.22 7.00 -9.72
CA GLY A 24 1.96 7.43 -9.11
C GLY A 24 0.79 6.46 -9.23
N ASN A 25 0.93 5.34 -9.95
CA ASN A 25 -0.16 4.37 -10.10
C ASN A 25 -0.68 3.85 -8.77
N CYS A 26 0.19 3.64 -7.78
CA CYS A 26 -0.20 3.23 -6.43
C CYS A 26 -1.17 4.21 -5.76
N VAL A 27 -1.02 5.52 -5.99
CA VAL A 27 -1.93 6.54 -5.47
C VAL A 27 -3.29 6.48 -6.19
N THR A 28 -3.27 6.29 -7.51
CA THR A 28 -4.48 6.23 -8.34
C THR A 28 -5.34 5.00 -8.05
N VAL A 29 -4.71 3.83 -7.90
CA VAL A 29 -5.44 2.56 -7.77
C VAL A 29 -5.83 2.22 -6.33
N CYS A 30 -5.18 2.81 -5.33
CA CYS A 30 -5.42 2.46 -3.93
C CYS A 30 -6.76 3.06 -3.45
N PRO A 31 -7.79 2.24 -3.17
CA PRO A 31 -9.08 2.75 -2.74
C PRO A 31 -9.02 3.39 -1.34
N HIS A 32 -8.10 2.92 -0.49
CA HIS A 32 -7.88 3.41 0.86
C HIS A 32 -6.96 4.65 0.93
N ARG A 33 -6.43 5.11 -0.21
CA ARG A 33 -5.54 6.29 -0.30
C ARG A 33 -4.34 6.23 0.65
N VAL A 34 -3.80 5.03 0.83
CA VAL A 34 -2.66 4.75 1.72
C VAL A 34 -1.35 5.35 1.20
N PHE A 35 -1.24 5.51 -0.13
CA PHE A 35 -0.07 6.05 -0.80
C PHE A 35 -0.24 7.52 -1.18
N PHE A 36 0.87 8.25 -1.20
CA PHE A 36 0.98 9.64 -1.68
C PHE A 36 2.34 9.80 -2.35
N LEU A 37 2.42 10.73 -3.29
CA LEU A 37 3.66 11.08 -3.95
C LEU A 37 4.30 12.28 -3.26
N GLN A 38 5.57 12.12 -2.88
CA GLN A 38 6.42 13.16 -2.33
C GLN A 38 7.82 13.02 -2.93
N ASP A 39 8.44 14.12 -3.34
CA ASP A 39 9.79 14.15 -3.94
C ASP A 39 10.00 13.13 -5.09
N LYS A 40 8.96 12.96 -5.93
CA LYS A 40 8.91 12.01 -7.05
C LYS A 40 8.96 10.53 -6.63
N LYS A 41 8.70 10.20 -5.36
CA LYS A 41 8.56 8.82 -4.88
C LYS A 41 7.25 8.64 -4.14
N ALA A 42 6.79 7.39 -4.08
CA ALA A 42 5.66 7.04 -3.25
C ALA A 42 6.11 6.92 -1.79
N GLU A 43 5.21 7.26 -0.87
CA GLU A 43 5.35 7.07 0.56
C GLU A 43 4.06 6.45 1.14
N ILE A 44 4.14 5.81 2.31
CA ILE A 44 2.99 5.20 3.02
C ILE A 44 2.73 5.98 4.32
N ARG A 45 1.50 6.52 4.49
CA ARG A 45 1.07 7.38 5.62
C ARG A 45 0.23 6.58 6.59
N ASP A 46 -0.51 5.60 6.07
CA ASP A 46 -1.43 4.79 6.85
C ASP A 46 -1.13 3.31 6.59
N ARG A 47 -0.39 2.68 7.51
CA ARG A 47 -0.02 1.25 7.42
C ARG A 47 -1.11 0.32 7.95
N GLY A 48 -2.33 0.82 8.09
CA GLY A 48 -3.44 0.13 8.74
C GLY A 48 -3.80 0.86 10.03
N GLY A 49 -5.02 1.38 10.07
CA GLY A 49 -5.74 1.59 11.31
C GLY A 49 -6.20 0.27 11.91
#